data_AF-A0A8S0FL37-F1
#
_entry.id   AF-A0A8S0FL37-F1
#
_cell.length_a   1.000
_cell.length_b   1.000
_cell.length_c   1.000
_cell.angle_alpha   90.00
_cell.angle_beta   90.00
_cell.angle_gamma   90.00
#
_symmetry.space_group_name_H-M   'P 1'
#
loop_
_entity.id
_entity.type
_entity.pdbx_description
1 polymer ?
#
loop_
_entity_poly.entity_id
_entity_poly.type
_entity_poly.pdbx_seq_one_letter_code
_entity_poly.pdbx_strand_id
1 'polypeptide(L)'
;MQNGDTLIVSTDRYAGTIQVRVEGAHSGEHAMVLPYGSTMRAVLEKVRPNSMSQMNAVQLYRPSVAQRQKEMLNLSLQKLEEASLSAQSSTKEEASLRMQEAQLISRFVAKARTVVPKGEVILNESNIDSVLLEDGDVINIPEKTSLVMVHGEVLFPNAVSWQKGMCFRHASL
;
A
#
# COMPACT_ATOMS: atom_id res chain seq x y z
N MET A 1 -50.18 13.38 -27.73
CA MET A 1 -48.89 13.55 -28.45
C MET A 1 -48.29 14.88 -28.02
N GLN A 2 -47.17 14.84 -27.28
CA GLN A 2 -46.01 15.74 -27.40
C GLN A 2 -44.99 15.27 -26.36
N ASN A 3 -44.06 14.45 -26.83
CA ASN A 3 -42.82 14.12 -26.13
C ASN A 3 -41.87 15.30 -26.33
N GLY A 4 -41.38 15.86 -25.23
CA GLY A 4 -40.37 16.90 -25.21
C GLY A 4 -39.15 16.56 -24.36
N ASP A 5 -39.01 15.31 -23.91
CA ASP A 5 -37.81 14.87 -23.19
C ASP A 5 -36.72 14.52 -24.19
N THR A 6 -35.86 15.49 -24.48
CA THR A 6 -34.52 15.21 -24.99
C THR A 6 -33.60 15.08 -23.78
N LEU A 7 -33.50 13.88 -23.23
CA LEU A 7 -32.46 13.54 -22.27
C LEU A 7 -31.15 13.42 -23.06
N ILE A 8 -30.43 14.53 -23.21
CA ILE A 8 -29.06 14.49 -23.74
C ILE A 8 -28.18 13.91 -22.63
N VAL A 9 -28.01 12.60 -22.62
CA VAL A 9 -26.90 11.95 -21.92
C VAL A 9 -25.64 12.19 -22.75
N SER A 10 -25.11 13.41 -22.65
CA SER A 10 -23.71 13.70 -22.92
C SER A 10 -23.03 13.62 -21.55
N THR A 11 -22.05 12.79 -21.28
CA THR A 11 -21.01 12.28 -22.16
C THR A 11 -20.32 11.17 -21.39
N ASP A 12 -20.35 9.96 -21.91
CA ASP A 12 -19.31 8.96 -21.64
C ASP A 12 -18.05 9.43 -22.40
N ARG A 13 -17.48 10.55 -21.95
CA ARG A 13 -16.13 10.94 -22.36
C ARG A 13 -15.23 10.06 -21.51
N TYR A 14 -14.60 9.07 -22.14
CA TYR A 14 -13.25 8.69 -21.73
C TYR A 14 -12.53 9.98 -21.34
N ALA A 15 -12.14 10.11 -20.08
CA ALA A 15 -11.43 11.29 -19.63
C ALA A 15 -10.16 11.35 -20.50
N GLY A 16 -10.19 12.20 -21.54
CA GLY A 16 -9.07 12.34 -22.47
C GLY A 16 -7.83 12.90 -21.77
N THR A 17 -8.00 13.31 -20.52
CA THR A 17 -6.96 13.77 -19.62
C THR A 17 -7.03 13.02 -18.30
N ILE A 18 -5.87 12.84 -17.69
CA ILE A 18 -5.66 12.42 -16.31
C ILE A 18 -5.18 13.61 -15.48
N GLN A 19 -5.52 13.63 -14.20
CA GLN A 19 -4.97 14.54 -13.23
C GLN A 19 -4.00 13.79 -12.32
N VAL A 20 -2.78 14.28 -12.23
CA VAL A 20 -1.74 13.75 -11.33
C VAL A 20 -1.29 14.82 -10.36
N ARG A 21 -0.85 14.41 -9.17
CA ARG A 21 -0.34 15.31 -8.13
C ARG A 21 1.15 15.09 -7.93
N VAL A 22 1.90 16.18 -7.75
CA VAL A 22 3.31 16.15 -7.35
C VAL A 22 3.40 16.70 -5.93
N GLU A 23 4.00 15.92 -5.04
CA GLU A 23 4.18 16.23 -3.62
C GLU A 23 5.65 16.20 -3.23
N GLY A 24 5.95 16.70 -2.04
CA GLY A 24 7.30 16.73 -1.48
C GLY A 24 8.16 17.89 -1.99
N ALA A 25 9.47 17.69 -1.99
CA ALA A 25 10.45 18.72 -2.28
C ALA A 25 10.48 19.09 -3.75
N HIS A 26 9.74 20.13 -4.12
CA HIS A 26 9.81 20.77 -5.44
C HIS A 26 9.30 22.22 -5.35
N SER A 27 9.57 23.03 -6.38
CA SER A 27 9.14 24.43 -6.48
C SER A 27 8.17 24.64 -7.67
N GLY A 28 7.55 23.57 -8.14
CA GLY A 28 6.68 23.56 -9.32
C GLY A 28 5.19 23.49 -8.98
N GLU A 29 4.40 23.26 -10.02
CA GLU A 29 2.97 22.99 -9.88
C GLU A 29 2.74 21.67 -9.15
N HIS A 30 1.88 21.71 -8.13
CA HIS A 30 1.55 20.53 -7.34
C HIS A 30 0.53 19.63 -8.02
N ALA A 31 -0.18 20.11 -9.05
CA ALA A 31 -1.12 19.31 -9.82
C ALA A 31 -0.91 19.55 -11.31
N MET A 32 -1.00 18.48 -12.10
CA MET A 32 -0.82 18.53 -13.55
C MET A 32 -1.98 17.80 -14.23
N VAL A 33 -2.54 18.42 -15.27
CA VAL A 33 -3.49 17.77 -16.17
C VAL A 33 -2.74 17.36 -17.43
N LEU A 34 -2.80 16.07 -17.75
CA LEU A 34 -2.05 15.45 -18.84
C LEU A 34 -2.99 14.63 -19.72
N PRO A 35 -2.71 14.43 -21.02
CA PRO A 35 -3.47 13.50 -21.84
C PRO A 35 -3.45 12.08 -21.27
N TYR A 36 -4.53 11.33 -21.46
CA TYR A 36 -4.56 9.91 -21.14
C TYR A 36 -3.45 9.15 -21.90
N GLY A 37 -2.77 8.24 -21.21
CA GLY A 37 -1.59 7.54 -21.74
C GLY A 37 -0.27 8.29 -21.58
N SER A 38 -0.26 9.42 -20.86
CA SER A 38 0.98 10.09 -20.47
C SER A 38 1.84 9.22 -19.56
N THR A 39 3.15 9.38 -19.67
CA THR A 39 4.12 8.63 -18.86
C THR A 39 4.71 9.49 -17.75
N MET A 40 5.40 8.85 -16.82
CA MET A 40 6.18 9.50 -15.77
C MET A 40 7.17 10.53 -16.32
N ARG A 41 7.81 10.26 -17.46
CA ARG A 41 8.72 11.22 -18.14
C ARG A 41 8.03 12.57 -18.38
N ALA A 42 6.77 12.56 -18.84
CA ALA A 42 6.02 13.78 -19.13
C ALA A 42 5.74 14.63 -17.88
N VAL A 43 5.70 14.00 -16.70
CA VAL A 43 5.63 14.70 -15.41
C VAL A 43 7.00 15.22 -15.02
N LEU A 44 8.02 14.36 -15.03
CA LEU A 44 9.37 14.70 -14.59
C LEU A 44 10.00 15.85 -15.39
N GLU A 45 9.68 15.99 -16.69
CA GLU A 45 10.10 17.13 -17.52
C GLU A 45 9.50 18.47 -17.08
N LYS A 46 8.32 18.45 -16.44
CA LYS A 46 7.59 19.65 -15.97
C LYS A 46 7.87 19.97 -14.51
N VAL A 47 8.38 19.00 -13.75
CA VAL A 47 8.76 19.19 -12.34
C VAL A 47 9.90 20.21 -12.25
N ARG A 48 9.79 21.13 -11.28
CA ARG A 48 10.86 22.08 -10.94
C ARG A 48 11.53 21.63 -9.64
N PRO A 49 12.63 20.86 -9.68
CA PRO A 49 13.33 20.46 -8.47
C PRO A 49 13.98 21.67 -7.78
N ASN A 50 14.17 21.57 -6.48
CA ASN A 50 14.89 22.54 -5.65
C ASN A 50 16.11 21.88 -4.98
N SER A 51 16.84 22.62 -4.15
CA SER A 51 18.07 22.14 -3.51
C SER A 51 17.87 20.88 -2.65
N MET A 52 16.67 20.69 -2.11
CA MET A 52 16.31 19.57 -1.23
C MET A 52 15.67 18.40 -1.98
N SER A 53 15.36 18.49 -3.27
CA SER A 53 14.76 17.39 -4.03
C SER A 53 15.68 16.18 -4.19
N GLN A 54 15.22 14.98 -3.84
CA GLN A 54 15.86 13.69 -4.17
C GLN A 54 15.23 13.06 -5.42
N MET A 55 15.66 13.50 -6.60
CA MET A 55 15.08 13.03 -7.88
C MET A 55 15.36 11.54 -8.20
N ASN A 56 16.36 10.93 -7.57
CA ASN A 56 16.67 9.51 -7.77
C ASN A 56 15.82 8.57 -6.89
N ALA A 57 15.07 9.14 -5.94
CA ALA A 57 14.24 8.39 -4.98
C ALA A 57 12.76 8.75 -5.14
N VAL A 58 12.34 9.16 -6.34
CA VAL A 58 10.95 9.50 -6.62
C VAL A 58 10.06 8.28 -6.39
N GLN A 59 8.91 8.52 -5.76
CA GLN A 59 7.93 7.50 -5.43
C GLN A 59 6.64 7.75 -6.19
N LEU A 60 5.99 6.69 -6.63
CA LEU A 60 4.67 6.74 -7.25
C LEU A 60 3.67 6.04 -6.33
N TYR A 61 2.64 6.76 -5.93
CA TYR A 61 1.50 6.23 -5.18
C TYR A 61 0.27 6.23 -6.07
N ARG A 62 -0.35 5.06 -6.17
CA ARG A 62 -1.45 4.82 -7.10
C ARG A 62 -2.70 4.35 -6.35
N PRO A 63 -3.84 5.07 -6.49
CA PRO A 63 -5.09 4.70 -5.82
C PRO A 63 -5.57 3.29 -6.15
N SER A 64 -5.50 2.87 -7.41
CA SER A 64 -5.91 1.52 -7.84
C SER A 64 -5.07 0.41 -7.19
N VAL A 65 -3.78 0.67 -6.98
CA VAL A 65 -2.86 -0.25 -6.28
C VAL A 65 -3.16 -0.27 -4.79
N ALA A 66 -3.41 0.89 -4.16
CA ALA A 66 -3.82 0.95 -2.75
C ALA A 66 -5.10 0.15 -2.50
N GLN A 67 -6.09 0.27 -3.39
CA GLN A 67 -7.34 -0.49 -3.32
C GLN A 67 -7.07 -1.99 -3.44
N ARG A 68 -6.27 -2.42 -4.43
CA ARG A 68 -5.95 -3.83 -4.62
C ARG A 68 -5.16 -4.42 -3.44
N GLN A 69 -4.20 -3.67 -2.91
CA GLN A 69 -3.48 -4.03 -1.69
C GLN A 69 -4.44 -4.21 -0.51
N LYS A 70 -5.45 -3.34 -0.39
CA LYS A 70 -6.46 -3.40 0.68
C LYS A 70 -7.33 -4.65 0.55
N GLU A 71 -7.78 -4.97 -0.65
CA GLU A 71 -8.57 -6.17 -0.94
C GLU A 71 -7.80 -7.44 -0.58
N MET A 72 -6.53 -7.53 -1.01
CA MET A 72 -5.66 -8.66 -0.69
C MET A 72 -5.39 -8.80 0.81
N LEU A 73 -5.15 -7.69 1.51
CA LEU A 73 -5.01 -7.68 2.97
C LEU A 73 -6.28 -8.21 3.65
N ASN A 74 -7.44 -7.71 3.24
CA ASN A 74 -8.73 -8.13 3.81
C ASN A 74 -9.01 -9.62 3.62
N LEU A 75 -8.64 -10.18 2.46
CA LEU A 75 -8.78 -11.60 2.16
C LEU A 75 -7.85 -12.44 3.04
N SER A 76 -6.59 -12.05 3.20
CA SER A 76 -5.64 -12.74 4.06
C SER A 76 -6.07 -12.72 5.52
N LEU A 77 -6.59 -11.59 6.00
CA LEU A 77 -7.12 -11.47 7.37
C LEU A 77 -8.37 -12.33 7.59
N GLN A 78 -9.25 -12.43 6.60
CA GLN A 78 -10.41 -13.32 6.67
C GLN A 78 -9.98 -14.79 6.78
N LYS A 79 -9.02 -15.23 5.97
CA LYS A 79 -8.48 -16.59 6.05
C LYS A 79 -7.84 -16.90 7.41
N LEU A 80 -7.15 -15.92 8.00
CA LEU A 80 -6.57 -16.05 9.35
C LEU A 80 -7.66 -16.25 10.41
N GLU A 81 -8.75 -15.50 10.32
CA GLU A 81 -9.89 -15.61 11.23
C GLU A 81 -10.62 -16.95 11.09
N GLU A 82 -10.88 -17.40 9.86
CA GLU A 82 -11.48 -18.72 9.57
C GLU A 82 -10.60 -19.88 10.06
N ALA A 83 -9.28 -19.79 9.88
CA ALA A 83 -8.33 -20.78 10.38
C ALA A 83 -8.34 -20.86 11.92
N SER A 84 -8.52 -19.73 12.60
CA SER A 84 -8.61 -19.70 14.06
C SER A 84 -9.89 -20.36 14.59
N LEU A 85 -10.99 -20.30 13.84
CA LEU A 85 -12.30 -20.81 14.26
C LEU A 85 -12.50 -22.30 13.93
N SER A 86 -11.77 -22.82 12.94
CA SER A 86 -11.91 -24.20 12.45
C SER A 86 -11.07 -25.23 13.22
N ALA A 87 -10.22 -24.80 14.15
CA ALA A 87 -9.33 -25.68 14.90
C ALA A 87 -10.11 -26.50 15.95
N GLN A 88 -10.07 -27.84 15.83
CA GLN A 88 -10.72 -28.74 16.79
C GLN A 88 -9.95 -28.80 18.13
N SER A 89 -10.68 -29.01 19.24
CA SER A 89 -10.14 -29.21 20.59
C SER A 89 -10.63 -30.54 21.15
N SER A 90 -9.73 -31.29 21.78
CA SER A 90 -10.04 -32.61 22.34
C SER A 90 -10.27 -32.59 23.84
N THR A 91 -9.75 -31.56 24.55
CA THR A 91 -9.93 -31.36 26.00
C THR A 91 -10.57 -30.00 26.33
N LYS A 92 -11.09 -29.85 27.56
CA LYS A 92 -11.70 -28.60 28.03
C LYS A 92 -10.68 -27.48 28.22
N GLU A 93 -9.48 -27.83 28.68
CA GLU A 93 -8.34 -26.93 28.85
C GLU A 93 -7.89 -26.38 27.49
N GLU A 94 -7.77 -27.23 26.48
CA GLU A 94 -7.50 -26.82 25.09
C GLU A 94 -8.58 -25.89 24.55
N ALA A 95 -9.86 -26.19 24.81
CA ALA A 95 -10.97 -25.37 24.36
C ALA A 95 -10.92 -23.95 24.98
N SER A 96 -10.59 -23.84 26.27
CA SER A 96 -10.46 -22.53 26.94
C SER A 96 -9.29 -21.71 26.38
N LEU A 97 -8.13 -22.33 26.15
CA LEU A 97 -6.98 -21.66 25.55
C LEU A 97 -7.28 -21.20 24.12
N ARG A 98 -7.95 -22.04 23.33
CA ARG A 98 -8.36 -21.71 21.96
C ARG A 98 -9.35 -20.55 21.89
N MET A 99 -10.29 -20.45 22.83
CA MET A 99 -11.17 -19.29 22.92
C MET A 99 -10.39 -18.00 23.18
N GLN A 100 -9.35 -18.03 24.02
CA GLN A 100 -8.51 -16.86 24.27
C GLN A 100 -7.68 -16.49 23.03
N GLU A 101 -7.09 -17.48 22.34
CA GLU A 101 -6.35 -17.26 21.09
C GLU A 101 -7.25 -16.67 20.00
N ALA A 102 -8.45 -17.22 19.81
CA ALA A 102 -9.41 -16.70 18.82
C ALA A 102 -9.84 -15.25 19.12
N GLN A 103 -9.99 -14.90 20.40
CA GLN A 103 -10.27 -13.51 20.80
C GLN A 103 -9.10 -12.57 20.48
N LEU A 104 -7.86 -12.99 20.72
CA LEU A 104 -6.68 -12.21 20.39
C LEU A 104 -6.53 -12.03 18.87
N ILE A 105 -6.75 -13.09 18.09
CA ILE A 105 -6.73 -13.06 16.64
C ILE A 105 -7.84 -12.14 16.11
N SER A 106 -9.06 -12.23 16.62
CA SER A 106 -10.17 -11.36 16.22
C SER A 106 -9.84 -9.88 16.48
N ARG A 107 -9.27 -9.54 17.65
CA ARG A 107 -8.81 -8.17 17.95
C ARG A 107 -7.68 -7.72 17.03
N PHE A 108 -6.73 -8.60 16.75
CA PHE A 108 -5.64 -8.33 15.81
C PHE A 108 -6.18 -8.05 14.40
N VAL A 109 -7.09 -8.90 13.90
CA VAL A 109 -7.77 -8.75 12.61
C VAL A 109 -8.54 -7.44 12.55
N ALA A 110 -9.33 -7.12 13.59
CA ALA A 110 -10.08 -5.86 13.67
C ALA A 110 -9.14 -4.65 13.57
N LYS A 111 -8.00 -4.68 14.27
CA LYS A 111 -6.98 -3.62 14.19
C LYS A 111 -6.34 -3.58 12.80
N ALA A 112 -5.91 -4.71 12.25
CA ALA A 112 -5.24 -4.78 10.95
C ALA A 112 -6.14 -4.31 9.80
N ARG A 113 -7.46 -4.56 9.88
CA ARG A 113 -8.45 -4.06 8.91
C ARG A 113 -8.57 -2.54 8.87
N THR A 114 -8.04 -1.79 9.85
CA THR A 114 -8.03 -0.32 9.81
C THR A 114 -6.89 0.25 8.97
N VAL A 115 -5.87 -0.56 8.63
CA VAL A 115 -4.70 -0.10 7.88
C VAL A 115 -5.10 0.33 6.46
N VAL A 116 -4.66 1.51 6.05
CA VAL A 116 -4.81 2.03 4.68
C VAL A 116 -3.49 1.84 3.95
N PRO A 117 -3.40 0.99 2.92
CA PRO A 117 -2.20 0.84 2.13
C PRO A 117 -1.90 2.13 1.37
N LYS A 118 -0.61 2.42 1.19
CA LYS A 118 -0.16 3.62 0.46
C LYS A 118 -0.33 3.51 -1.05
N GLY A 119 -0.45 2.30 -1.60
CA GLY A 119 -0.49 2.09 -3.04
C GLY A 119 0.83 2.38 -3.74
N GLU A 120 1.96 2.18 -3.05
CA GLU A 120 3.29 2.43 -3.62
C GLU A 120 3.57 1.48 -4.78
N VAL A 121 3.93 2.04 -5.92
CA VAL A 121 4.38 1.34 -7.12
C VAL A 121 5.90 1.35 -7.12
N ILE A 122 6.50 0.16 -7.15
CA ILE A 122 7.96 0.04 -7.21
C ILE A 122 8.43 0.44 -8.60
N LEU A 123 9.17 1.54 -8.64
CA LEU A 123 9.81 2.05 -9.85
C LEU A 123 11.21 1.44 -9.96
N ASN A 124 11.61 1.05 -11.17
CA ASN A 124 12.97 0.62 -11.45
C ASN A 124 13.69 1.73 -12.23
N GLU A 125 14.98 1.95 -11.98
CA GLU A 125 15.76 3.00 -12.65
C GLU A 125 15.73 2.87 -14.18
N SER A 126 15.61 1.64 -14.68
CA SER A 126 15.56 1.34 -16.12
C SER A 126 14.21 1.64 -16.79
N ASN A 127 13.11 1.76 -16.03
CA ASN A 127 11.77 1.88 -16.59
C ASN A 127 10.96 3.05 -16.03
N ILE A 128 11.49 3.83 -15.09
CA ILE A 128 10.77 4.94 -14.46
C ILE A 128 10.09 5.84 -15.48
N ASP A 129 10.79 6.21 -16.54
CA ASP A 129 10.31 7.09 -17.60
C ASP A 129 9.12 6.55 -18.41
N SER A 130 9.03 5.22 -18.57
CA SER A 130 8.04 4.56 -19.42
C SER A 130 6.80 4.12 -18.65
N VAL A 131 6.79 4.28 -17.32
CA VAL A 131 5.61 3.99 -16.50
C VAL A 131 4.45 4.89 -16.94
N LEU A 132 3.35 4.25 -17.36
CA LEU A 132 2.10 4.92 -17.67
C LEU A 132 1.42 5.40 -16.39
N LEU A 133 0.91 6.62 -16.44
CA LEU A 133 0.22 7.24 -15.33
C LEU A 133 -1.28 6.98 -15.38
N GLU A 134 -1.86 6.83 -14.21
CA GLU A 134 -3.30 6.71 -13.99
C GLU A 134 -3.86 8.02 -13.41
N ASP A 135 -5.16 8.23 -13.59
CA ASP A 135 -5.84 9.34 -12.94
C ASP A 135 -5.75 9.21 -11.42
N GLY A 136 -5.39 10.31 -10.76
CA GLY A 136 -5.19 10.34 -9.31
C GLY A 136 -3.84 9.82 -8.83
N ASP A 137 -2.91 9.46 -9.72
CA ASP A 137 -1.54 9.13 -9.33
C ASP A 137 -0.88 10.31 -8.58
N VAL A 138 -0.14 9.97 -7.52
CA VAL A 138 0.63 10.93 -6.71
C VAL A 138 2.11 10.60 -6.83
N ILE A 139 2.87 11.55 -7.37
CA ILE A 139 4.32 11.50 -7.49
C ILE A 139 4.91 12.24 -6.29
N ASN A 140 5.55 11.52 -5.39
CA ASN A 140 6.25 12.12 -4.26
C ASN A 140 7.74 12.25 -4.55
N ILE A 141 8.27 13.47 -4.40
CA ILE A 141 9.70 13.76 -4.52
C ILE A 141 10.23 13.96 -3.09
N PRO A 142 10.94 12.99 -2.50
CA PRO A 142 11.37 13.11 -1.12
C PRO A 142 12.42 14.21 -0.94
N GLU A 143 12.52 14.69 0.30
CA GLU A 143 13.59 15.59 0.72
C GLU A 143 14.91 14.85 0.91
N LYS A 144 16.02 15.57 0.69
CA LYS A 144 17.36 15.10 1.00
C LYS A 144 17.49 14.82 2.49
N THR A 145 17.48 13.55 2.85
CA THR A 145 17.70 13.08 4.22
C THR A 145 19.01 12.29 4.34
N SER A 146 19.73 12.51 5.43
CA SER A 146 20.90 11.69 5.83
C SER A 146 20.50 10.49 6.70
N LEU A 147 19.20 10.30 6.96
CA LEU A 147 18.69 9.30 7.87
C LEU A 147 18.25 8.05 7.11
N VAL A 148 19.01 6.96 7.25
CA VAL A 148 18.62 5.62 6.78
C VAL A 148 18.06 4.87 8.00
N MET A 149 16.75 4.68 8.04
CA MET A 149 16.09 3.91 9.10
C MET A 149 15.96 2.45 8.65
N VAL A 150 16.78 1.56 9.22
CA VAL A 150 16.69 0.12 8.96
C VAL A 150 15.70 -0.48 9.97
N HIS A 151 14.48 -0.77 9.52
CA HIS A 151 13.54 -1.58 10.29
C HIS A 151 13.74 -3.06 9.92
N GLY A 152 14.31 -3.83 10.83
CA GLY A 152 14.19 -5.29 10.81
C GLY A 152 12.84 -5.68 11.43
N GLU A 153 12.00 -6.37 10.68
CA GLU A 153 10.81 -7.02 11.25
C GLU A 153 11.27 -8.09 12.26
N VAL A 154 11.10 -7.84 13.56
CA VAL A 154 11.11 -8.92 14.56
C VAL A 154 9.69 -9.45 14.63
N LEU A 155 9.38 -10.41 13.75
CA LEU A 155 8.16 -11.18 13.80
C LEU A 155 8.18 -12.00 15.10
N PHE A 156 7.34 -11.61 16.06
CA PHE A 156 7.03 -12.33 17.31
C PHE A 156 8.23 -12.89 18.10
N PRO A 157 8.73 -12.19 19.15
CA PRO A 157 9.51 -12.89 20.16
C PRO A 157 8.58 -13.87 20.87
N ASN A 158 8.57 -15.13 20.44
CA ASN A 158 8.18 -16.22 21.31
C ASN A 158 9.06 -16.11 22.56
N ALA A 159 8.44 -15.82 23.70
CA ALA A 159 9.10 -15.81 24.98
C ALA A 159 9.53 -17.24 25.31
N VAL A 160 10.70 -17.65 24.82
CA VAL A 160 11.39 -18.82 25.33
C VAL A 160 12.03 -18.38 26.64
N SER A 161 11.52 -18.88 27.77
CA SER A 161 12.17 -18.69 29.06
C SER A 161 13.58 -19.28 28.99
N TRP A 162 14.59 -18.43 29.04
CA TRP A 162 15.99 -18.86 29.11
C TRP A 162 16.24 -19.50 30.47
N GLN A 163 16.59 -20.80 30.48
CA GLN A 163 17.29 -21.42 31.59
C GLN A 163 18.79 -21.44 31.28
N LYS A 164 19.60 -21.08 32.28
CA LYS A 164 21.05 -20.97 32.18
C LYS A 164 21.68 -22.30 31.75
N GLY A 165 22.06 -22.41 30.48
CA GLY A 165 22.83 -23.57 29.97
C GLY A 165 22.71 -23.93 28.48
N MET A 166 21.77 -23.37 27.71
CA MET A 166 21.62 -23.79 26.30
C MET A 166 22.42 -22.93 25.32
N CYS A 167 23.28 -23.59 24.55
CA CYS A 167 24.01 -23.03 23.41
C CYS A 167 23.13 -23.12 22.15
N PHE A 168 22.97 -22.00 21.44
CA PHE A 168 22.23 -21.92 20.18
C PHE A 168 22.99 -22.70 19.08
N ARG A 169 22.37 -23.75 18.52
CA ARG A 169 22.76 -24.30 17.23
C ARG A 169 21.68 -24.04 16.20
N HIS A 170 22.11 -23.50 15.07
CA HIS A 170 21.39 -23.33 13.81
C HIS A 170 20.59 -24.59 13.43
N ALA A 171 19.37 -24.44 12.94
CA ALA A 171 18.73 -25.43 12.08
C ALA A 171 17.78 -24.75 11.09
N SER A 172 17.93 -25.17 9.83
CA SER A 172 17.19 -24.77 8.64
C SER A 172 15.87 -25.53 8.51
N LEU A 173 14.92 -24.89 7.79
CA LEU A 173 13.61 -25.34 7.27
C LEU A 173 12.54 -25.74 8.31
#